data_AF-A0A6N2I9A0-F1
#
_entry.id   AF-A0A6N2I9A0-F1
#
_cell.length_a   1.000
_cell.length_b   1.000
_cell.length_c   1.000
_cell.angle_alpha   90.00
_cell.angle_beta   90.00
_cell.angle_gamma   90.00
#
_symmetry.space_group_name_H-M   'P 1'
#
loop_
_entity.id
_entity.type
_entity.pdbx_description
1 polymer ?
#
loop_
_entity_poly.entity_id
_entity_poly.type
_entity_poly.pdbx_seq_one_letter_code
_entity_poly.pdbx_strand_id
1 'polypeptide(L)'
;MRHPQRGTSGPGAGDRNPGPGTWLRDPGLDSNVFGDRPVVSAAIGQALAALGALQGMTPNPARAAGAEHESGRPAIGHRADFTVLAENPLATPATDLTGLPVVLTVVDGRTTHRDAGL
;
A
#
# COMPACT_ATOMS: atom_id res chain seq x y z
N MET A 1 -14.74 43.74 -26.95
CA MET A 1 -13.94 44.79 -26.26
C MET A 1 -13.52 44.26 -24.89
N ARG A 2 -12.38 44.74 -24.35
CA ARG A 2 -11.77 44.42 -23.04
C ARG A 2 -11.23 43.00 -22.80
N HIS A 3 -9.93 42.83 -23.08
CA HIS A 3 -8.95 42.37 -22.07
C HIS A 3 -8.69 43.53 -21.07
N PRO A 4 -8.14 43.36 -19.84
CA PRO A 4 -7.02 42.48 -19.45
C PRO A 4 -7.34 41.64 -18.17
N GLN A 5 -6.45 41.07 -17.35
CA GLN A 5 -4.98 41.11 -17.20
C GLN A 5 -4.40 39.73 -16.77
N ARG A 6 -3.08 39.64 -16.58
CA ARG A 6 -2.33 38.53 -15.95
C ARG A 6 -1.98 38.84 -14.48
N GLY A 7 -1.71 37.80 -13.69
CA GLY A 7 -1.07 37.85 -12.36
C GLY A 7 -0.91 36.43 -11.80
N THR A 8 0.18 35.70 -12.08
CA THR A 8 1.48 35.64 -11.35
C THR A 8 1.48 34.80 -10.07
N SER A 9 2.57 34.05 -9.90
CA SER A 9 3.09 33.45 -8.64
C SER A 9 2.53 32.10 -8.19
N GLY A 10 3.41 31.09 -8.20
CA GLY A 10 3.58 30.21 -7.04
C GLY A 10 4.86 30.62 -6.29
N PRO A 11 5.35 29.85 -5.29
CA PRO A 11 4.71 28.71 -4.63
C PRO A 11 4.36 29.02 -3.15
N GLY A 12 3.43 28.25 -2.57
CA GLY A 12 3.11 28.34 -1.15
C GLY A 12 2.82 26.95 -0.58
N ALA A 13 3.71 26.47 0.29
CA ALA A 13 3.42 25.34 1.17
C ALA A 13 2.59 25.86 2.36
N GLY A 14 1.44 25.23 2.61
CA GLY A 14 0.52 25.63 3.67
C GLY A 14 -0.89 25.12 3.40
N ASP A 15 -1.50 24.55 4.44
CA ASP A 15 -2.94 24.31 4.60
C ASP A 15 -3.69 23.65 3.44
N ARG A 16 -3.61 22.31 3.42
CA ARG A 16 -4.76 21.48 3.03
C ARG A 16 -4.99 20.40 4.08
N ASN A 17 -5.55 20.79 5.22
CA ASN A 17 -6.41 19.87 5.96
C ASN A 17 -7.70 19.70 5.12
N PRO A 18 -7.95 18.53 4.51
CA PRO A 18 -9.14 18.35 3.69
C PRO A 18 -10.39 18.40 4.57
N GLY A 19 -11.26 19.39 4.34
CA GLY A 19 -12.51 19.49 5.07
C GLY A 19 -13.38 18.23 4.89
N PRO A 20 -14.19 17.85 5.90
CA PRO A 20 -14.99 16.62 5.86
C PRO A 20 -15.84 16.57 4.58
N GLY A 21 -15.71 15.47 3.82
CA GLY A 21 -16.34 15.28 2.51
C GLY A 21 -15.42 15.50 1.30
N THR A 22 -14.16 15.92 1.50
CA THR A 22 -13.18 16.04 0.40
C THR A 22 -12.55 14.68 0.08
N TRP A 23 -12.76 14.18 -1.15
CA TRP A 23 -12.18 12.92 -1.61
C TRP A 23 -10.65 13.00 -1.78
N LEU A 24 -9.92 12.18 -1.03
CA LEU A 24 -8.48 12.01 -1.21
C LEU A 24 -8.23 11.17 -2.48
N ARG A 25 -7.76 11.80 -3.55
CA ARG A 25 -7.21 11.09 -4.71
C ARG A 25 -5.70 10.91 -4.55
N ASP A 26 -5.31 9.76 -4.02
CA ASP A 26 -3.95 9.24 -4.15
C ASP A 26 -3.88 8.37 -5.42
N PRO A 27 -3.08 8.71 -6.44
CA PRO A 27 -3.00 7.94 -7.69
C PRO A 27 -2.37 6.53 -7.54
N GLY A 28 -1.95 6.12 -6.34
CA GLY A 28 -1.52 4.75 -6.04
C GLY A 28 -2.50 3.90 -5.20
N LEU A 29 -3.60 4.48 -4.70
CA LEU A 29 -4.52 3.79 -3.78
C LEU A 29 -5.72 3.19 -4.53
N ASP A 30 -5.87 1.87 -4.49
CA ASP A 30 -7.09 1.21 -4.97
C ASP A 30 -8.30 1.68 -4.14
N SER A 31 -9.32 2.18 -4.83
CA SER A 31 -10.56 2.67 -4.21
C SER A 31 -11.34 1.57 -3.48
N ASN A 32 -11.13 0.31 -3.86
CA ASN A 32 -11.79 -0.86 -3.28
C ASN A 32 -11.09 -1.46 -2.05
N VAL A 33 -10.00 -0.85 -1.53
CA VAL A 33 -9.26 -1.40 -0.37
C VAL A 33 -10.12 -1.57 0.90
N PHE A 34 -11.29 -0.92 0.98
CA PHE A 34 -12.19 -0.95 2.13
C PHE A 34 -13.45 -1.86 1.97
N GLY A 35 -13.72 -2.38 0.77
CA GLY A 35 -14.99 -3.05 0.44
C GLY A 35 -16.24 -2.18 0.62
N ASP A 36 -17.45 -2.77 0.60
CA ASP A 36 -18.74 -2.07 0.78
C ASP A 36 -18.99 -1.55 2.22
N ARG A 37 -17.93 -1.34 3.02
CA ARG A 37 -18.03 -0.88 4.41
C ARG A 37 -17.74 0.62 4.51
N PRO A 38 -18.43 1.36 5.40
CA PRO A 38 -18.20 2.79 5.56
C PRO A 38 -16.77 3.09 6.00
N VAL A 39 -16.05 3.88 5.19
CA VAL A 39 -14.66 4.27 5.43
C VAL A 39 -14.59 5.28 6.57
N VAL A 40 -14.31 4.80 7.79
CA VAL A 40 -14.06 5.64 8.96
C VAL A 40 -12.57 6.01 9.07
N SER A 41 -12.27 7.19 9.62
CA SER A 41 -10.89 7.69 9.75
C SER A 41 -9.92 6.69 10.41
N ALA A 42 -10.39 5.92 11.40
CA ALA A 42 -9.61 4.87 12.04
C ALA A 42 -9.20 3.73 11.08
N ALA A 43 -10.06 3.36 10.12
CA ALA A 43 -9.75 2.34 9.11
C ALA A 43 -8.70 2.85 8.10
N ILE A 44 -8.76 4.13 7.72
CA ILE A 44 -7.71 4.77 6.90
C ILE A 44 -6.38 4.78 7.65
N GLY A 45 -6.39 5.17 8.94
CA GLY A 45 -5.19 5.18 9.77
C GLY A 45 -4.55 3.79 9.94
N GLN A 46 -5.36 2.75 10.12
CA GLN A 46 -4.88 1.36 10.17
C GLN A 46 -4.33 0.90 8.82
N ALA A 47 -5.02 1.15 7.71
CA ALA A 47 -4.55 0.81 6.37
C ALA A 47 -3.21 1.49 6.02
N LEU A 48 -3.05 2.78 6.38
CA LEU A 48 -1.78 3.51 6.22
C LEU A 48 -0.66 2.95 7.10
N ALA A 49 -0.94 2.56 8.34
CA ALA A 49 0.03 1.93 9.22
C ALA A 49 0.46 0.54 8.69
N ALA A 50 -0.49 -0.27 8.23
CA ALA A 50 -0.24 -1.58 7.62
C ALA A 50 0.56 -1.45 6.31
N LEU A 51 0.23 -0.47 5.46
CA LEU A 51 0.98 -0.17 4.24
C LEU A 51 2.41 0.29 4.56
N GLY A 52 2.60 1.14 5.57
CA GLY A 52 3.92 1.55 6.04
C GLY A 52 4.75 0.38 6.57
N ALA A 53 4.13 -0.54 7.31
CA ALA A 53 4.78 -1.77 7.77
C ALA A 53 5.19 -2.68 6.60
N LEU A 54 4.29 -2.91 5.63
CA LEU A 54 4.57 -3.68 4.43
C LEU A 54 5.72 -3.07 3.61
N GLN A 55 5.72 -1.74 3.44
CA GLN A 55 6.81 -0.99 2.81
C GLN A 55 8.13 -1.15 3.55
N GLY A 56 8.10 -1.11 4.89
CA GLY A 56 9.25 -1.33 5.77
C GLY A 56 9.84 -2.74 5.70
N MET A 57 9.04 -3.76 5.35
CA MET A 57 9.47 -5.15 5.26
C MET A 57 9.91 -5.59 3.85
N THR A 58 9.43 -4.95 2.78
CA THR A 58 9.67 -5.42 1.39
C THR A 58 10.41 -4.42 0.48
N PRO A 59 9.84 -3.31 -0.01
CA PRO A 59 10.52 -2.40 -0.94
C PRO A 59 11.58 -1.50 -0.29
N ASN A 60 11.49 -1.19 1.00
CA ASN A 60 12.47 -0.32 1.66
C ASN A 60 13.78 -1.05 1.97
N PRO A 61 13.79 -2.30 2.49
CA PRO A 61 15.02 -3.09 2.62
C PRO A 61 15.71 -3.36 1.28
N ALA A 62 14.93 -3.68 0.23
CA ALA A 62 15.48 -3.90 -1.11
C ALA A 62 16.21 -2.65 -1.63
N ARG A 63 15.61 -1.45 -1.49
CA ARG A 63 16.26 -0.17 -1.84
C ARG A 63 17.49 0.14 -0.97
N ALA A 64 17.43 -0.13 0.33
CA ALA A 64 18.57 0.07 1.23
C ALA A 64 19.77 -0.84 0.86
N ALA A 65 19.51 -2.01 0.28
CA ALA A 65 20.52 -2.94 -0.23
C ALA A 65 20.93 -2.69 -1.70
N GLY A 66 20.32 -1.73 -2.41
CA GLY A 66 20.52 -1.51 -3.85
C GLY A 66 19.94 -2.63 -4.75
N ALA A 67 19.08 -3.48 -4.20
CA ALA A 67 18.51 -4.67 -4.83
C ALA A 67 17.08 -4.43 -5.38
N GLU A 68 16.59 -3.19 -5.44
CA GLU A 68 15.24 -2.87 -5.91
C GLU A 68 14.99 -3.17 -7.40
N HIS A 69 16.07 -3.36 -8.17
CA HIS A 69 16.03 -3.81 -9.55
C HIS A 69 15.77 -5.32 -9.69
N GLU A 70 15.93 -6.09 -8.62
CA GLU A 70 15.83 -7.55 -8.60
C GLU A 70 14.96 -8.11 -7.46
N SER A 71 14.54 -7.33 -6.47
CA SER A 71 13.73 -7.77 -5.32
C SER A 71 12.88 -6.64 -4.70
N GLY A 72 12.13 -6.95 -3.65
CA GLY A 72 11.29 -5.98 -2.92
C GLY A 72 9.91 -5.69 -3.52
N ARG A 73 9.55 -6.29 -4.65
CA ARG A 73 8.19 -6.31 -5.21
C ARG A 73 7.98 -7.49 -6.18
N PRO A 74 6.75 -7.99 -6.37
CA PRO A 74 6.42 -8.91 -7.45
C PRO A 74 6.44 -8.17 -8.80
N ALA A 75 7.40 -8.50 -9.66
CA ALA A 75 7.50 -7.97 -11.03
C ALA A 75 8.29 -8.92 -11.93
N ILE A 76 8.11 -8.81 -13.25
CA ILE A 76 8.91 -9.58 -14.22
C ILE A 76 10.37 -9.12 -14.13
N GLY A 77 11.29 -10.07 -13.96
CA GLY A 77 12.73 -9.82 -13.76
C GLY A 77 13.16 -9.78 -12.28
N HIS A 78 12.20 -9.72 -11.34
CA HIS A 78 12.49 -9.79 -9.90
C HIS A 78 12.52 -11.24 -9.42
N ARG A 79 13.29 -11.50 -8.35
CA ARG A 79 13.24 -12.75 -7.59
C ARG A 79 11.82 -13.03 -7.15
N ALA A 80 11.41 -14.28 -7.30
CA ALA A 80 10.11 -14.78 -6.84
C ALA A 80 10.17 -15.09 -5.32
N ASP A 81 10.36 -14.03 -4.54
CA ASP A 81 10.33 -14.01 -3.08
C ASP A 81 9.00 -13.37 -2.64
N PHE A 82 8.01 -14.18 -2.28
CA PHE A 82 6.70 -13.67 -1.85
C PHE A 82 5.93 -14.62 -0.94
N THR A 83 5.06 -14.03 -0.13
CA THR A 83 4.13 -14.73 0.77
C THR A 83 2.70 -14.37 0.37
N VAL A 84 1.83 -15.38 0.27
CA VAL A 84 0.39 -15.22 0.04
C VAL A 84 -0.35 -15.49 1.34
N LEU A 85 -1.28 -14.60 1.68
CA LEU A 85 -2.13 -14.68 2.86
C LEU A 85 -3.56 -15.04 2.44
N ALA A 86 -4.33 -15.66 3.33
CA ALA A 86 -5.71 -16.07 3.04
C ALA A 86 -6.68 -14.89 2.83
N GLU A 87 -6.35 -13.71 3.37
CA GLU A 87 -7.14 -12.48 3.26
C GLU A 87 -6.21 -11.28 3.00
N ASN A 88 -6.80 -10.11 2.71
CA ASN A 88 -6.05 -8.88 2.48
C ASN A 88 -5.60 -8.23 3.82
N PRO A 89 -4.30 -8.22 4.16
CA PRO A 89 -3.81 -7.65 5.43
C PRO A 89 -3.99 -6.13 5.54
N LEU A 90 -4.34 -5.42 4.46
CA LEU A 90 -4.69 -3.99 4.51
C LEU A 90 -6.16 -3.76 4.92
N ALA A 91 -6.98 -4.81 4.93
CA ALA A 91 -8.38 -4.80 5.37
C ALA A 91 -8.62 -5.59 6.69
N THR A 92 -7.71 -6.50 7.05
CA THR A 92 -7.73 -7.23 8.33
C THR A 92 -7.43 -6.30 9.52
N PRO A 93 -8.18 -6.36 10.63
CA PRO A 93 -7.88 -5.59 11.84
C PRO A 93 -6.50 -5.90 12.42
N ALA A 94 -5.81 -4.89 12.94
CA ALA A 94 -4.44 -5.04 13.44
C ALA A 94 -4.28 -6.06 14.59
N THR A 95 -5.34 -6.35 15.35
CA THR A 95 -5.40 -7.38 16.38
C THR A 95 -5.38 -8.80 15.82
N ASP A 96 -5.84 -8.96 14.58
CA ASP A 96 -6.18 -10.26 13.99
C ASP A 96 -5.11 -10.69 12.96
N LEU A 97 -4.27 -9.75 12.50
CA LEU A 97 -3.15 -9.96 11.57
C LEU A 97 -2.20 -11.10 11.97
N THR A 98 -1.99 -11.33 13.27
CA THR A 98 -1.11 -12.40 13.77
C THR A 98 -1.69 -13.80 13.59
N GLY A 99 -3.01 -13.90 13.43
CA GLY A 99 -3.71 -15.16 13.14
C GLY A 99 -4.00 -15.37 11.65
N LEU A 100 -3.67 -14.42 10.78
CA LEU A 100 -4.00 -14.47 9.36
C LEU A 100 -3.20 -15.58 8.64
N PRO A 101 -3.86 -16.63 8.08
CA PRO A 101 -3.14 -17.79 7.55
C PRO A 101 -2.24 -17.46 6.36
N VAL A 102 -1.02 -18.01 6.39
CA VAL A 102 -0.11 -18.04 5.24
C VAL A 102 -0.42 -19.27 4.39
N VAL A 103 -0.94 -19.05 3.18
CA VAL A 103 -1.37 -20.14 2.29
C VAL A 103 -0.24 -20.63 1.37
N LEU A 104 0.73 -19.76 1.05
CA LEU A 104 1.87 -20.08 0.19
C LEU A 104 3.05 -19.16 0.53
N THR A 105 4.25 -19.74 0.60
CA THR A 105 5.51 -18.98 0.61
C THR A 105 6.41 -19.50 -0.51
N VAL A 106 6.92 -18.58 -1.32
CA VAL A 106 7.88 -18.84 -2.39
C VAL A 106 9.15 -18.05 -2.10
N VAL A 107 10.31 -18.71 -2.21
CA VAL A 107 11.65 -18.13 -2.03
C VAL A 107 12.53 -18.62 -3.17
N ASP A 108 13.20 -17.70 -3.88
CA ASP A 108 13.97 -17.99 -5.09
C ASP A 108 13.19 -18.86 -6.10
N GLY A 109 11.90 -18.57 -6.27
CA GLY A 109 10.99 -19.32 -7.16
C GLY A 109 10.61 -20.73 -6.68
N ARG A 110 11.12 -21.20 -5.53
CA ARG A 110 10.76 -22.49 -4.94
C ARG A 110 9.69 -22.31 -3.87
N THR A 111 8.65 -23.14 -3.91
CA THR A 111 7.68 -23.22 -2.82
C THR A 111 8.37 -23.80 -1.57
N THR A 112 8.42 -23.03 -0.49
CA THR A 112 9.01 -23.44 0.80
C THR A 112 7.94 -23.79 1.83
N HIS A 113 6.75 -23.18 1.71
CA HIS A 113 5.56 -23.51 2.48
C HIS A 113 4.34 -23.45 1.56
N ARG A 114 3.40 -24.38 1.75
CA ARG A 114 2.07 -24.37 1.13
C ARG A 114 1.10 -25.01 2.11
N ASP A 115 -0.03 -24.37 2.33
CA ASP A 115 -1.13 -25.00 3.07
C ASP A 115 -1.71 -26.15 2.23
N ALA A 116 -1.86 -27.32 2.85
CA ALA A 116 -2.40 -28.52 2.20
C ALA A 116 -3.94 -28.57 2.21
N GLY A 117 -4.60 -27.61 2.86
CA GLY A 117 -6.06 -27.48 2.91
C GLY A 117 -6.72 -26.73 1.73
N LEU A 118 -5.95 -26.37 0.69
CA LEU A 118 -6.38 -25.56 -0.47
C LEU A 118 -6.01 -26.22 -1.82
#